data_AF-A0A853FTR7-F1
#
_entry.id   AF-A0A853FTR7-F1
#
_cell.length_a   1.000
_cell.length_b   1.000
_cell.length_c   1.000
_cell.angle_alpha   90.00
_cell.angle_beta   90.00
_cell.angle_gamma   90.00
#
_symmetry.space_group_name_H-M   'P 1'
#
loop_
_entity.id
_entity.type
_entity.pdbx_description
1 polymer ?
#
loop_
_entity_poly.entity_id
_entity_poly.type
_entity_poly.pdbx_seq_one_letter_code
_entity_poly.pdbx_strand_id
1 'polypeptide(L)'
;MFYPAQFEVAPEGGFVVTFRVIPEAITQGDTEEEAMEMAKDALVTAMDFYFENRRNVPAPSAALPGERLVPHHPARIRQGAVTQYLPG
;
A
#
# COMPACT_ATOMS: atom_id res chain seq x y z
N MET A 1 1.88 7.89 6.84
CA MET A 1 0.81 6.88 7.03
C MET A 1 1.44 5.50 6.88
N PHE A 2 0.82 4.43 7.37
CA PHE A 2 1.36 3.07 7.28
C PHE A 2 0.31 2.13 6.74
N TYR A 3 0.72 1.19 5.89
CA TYR A 3 -0.15 0.12 5.39
C TYR A 3 0.37 -1.23 5.90
N PRO A 4 -0.50 -2.10 6.44
CA PRO A 4 -0.09 -3.43 6.83
C PRO A 4 0.15 -4.31 5.60
N ALA A 5 1.25 -5.04 5.61
CA ALA A 5 1.61 -6.01 4.59
C ALA A 5 2.06 -7.33 5.21
N GLN A 6 1.77 -8.42 4.51
CA GLN A 6 2.26 -9.75 4.84
C GLN A 6 3.59 -9.98 4.12
N PHE A 7 4.59 -10.47 4.86
CA PHE A 7 5.87 -10.89 4.32
C PHE A 7 5.97 -12.41 4.46
N GLU A 8 5.95 -13.11 3.35
CA GLU A 8 5.99 -14.57 3.30
C GLU A 8 7.30 -15.02 2.68
N VAL A 9 7.94 -16.03 3.28
CA VAL A 9 9.16 -16.61 2.71
C VAL A 9 8.78 -17.37 1.44
N ALA A 10 9.42 -17.04 0.32
CA ALA A 10 9.16 -17.70 -0.95
C ALA A 10 9.85 -19.08 -1.00
N PRO A 11 9.25 -20.11 -1.62
CA PRO A 11 9.86 -21.44 -1.78
C PRO A 11 11.25 -21.42 -2.45
N GLU A 12 11.46 -20.48 -3.37
CA GLU A 12 12.70 -20.24 -4.10
C GLU A 12 13.75 -19.42 -3.32
N GLY A 13 13.39 -18.94 -2.12
CA GLY A 13 14.19 -18.01 -1.33
C GLY A 13 13.71 -16.56 -1.45
N GLY A 14 14.08 -15.72 -0.49
CA GLY A 14 13.60 -14.35 -0.40
C GLY A 14 12.19 -14.25 0.20
N PHE A 15 11.53 -13.12 -0.05
CA PHE A 15 10.24 -12.76 0.53
C PHE A 15 9.28 -12.24 -0.54
N VAL A 16 8.05 -12.73 -0.52
CA VAL A 16 6.92 -12.14 -1.23
C VAL A 16 6.17 -11.22 -0.28
N VAL A 17 5.81 -10.03 -0.75
CA VAL A 17 5.08 -9.04 0.02
C VAL A 17 3.73 -8.77 -0.63
N THR A 18 2.66 -8.84 0.16
CA THR A 18 1.29 -8.58 -0.28
C THR A 18 0.55 -7.65 0.68
N PHE A 19 -0.39 -6.86 0.15
CA PHE A 19 -1.23 -5.96 0.93
C PHE A 19 -2.70 -6.40 0.86
N ARG A 20 -3.32 -6.76 1.99
CA ARG A 20 -4.72 -7.20 2.03
C ARG A 20 -5.70 -6.17 1.45
N VAL A 21 -5.48 -4.90 1.75
CA VAL A 21 -6.39 -3.81 1.33
C VAL A 21 -6.06 -3.26 -0.05
N ILE A 22 -4.91 -3.62 -0.63
CA ILE A 22 -4.47 -3.24 -1.98
C ILE A 22 -3.89 -4.48 -2.65
N PRO A 23 -4.74 -5.43 -3.10
CA PRO A 23 -4.29 -6.70 -3.64
C PRO A 23 -3.45 -6.57 -4.92
N GLU A 24 -3.53 -5.42 -5.60
CA GLU A 24 -2.72 -5.13 -6.78
C GLU A 24 -1.25 -4.79 -6.43
N ALA A 25 -0.96 -4.44 -5.17
CA ALA A 25 0.41 -4.22 -4.68
C ALA A 25 1.00 -5.57 -4.25
N ILE A 26 1.72 -6.22 -5.18
CA ILE A 26 2.46 -7.46 -4.92
C ILE A 26 3.89 -7.25 -5.40
N THR A 27 4.85 -7.66 -4.59
CA THR A 27 6.27 -7.53 -4.90
C THR A 27 7.10 -8.58 -4.18
N GLN A 28 8.40 -8.60 -4.43
CA GLN A 28 9.33 -9.52 -3.81
C GLN A 28 10.71 -8.87 -3.60
N GLY A 29 11.50 -9.44 -2.71
CA GLY A 29 12.92 -9.10 -2.52
C GLY A 29 13.69 -10.27 -1.91
N ASP A 30 15.00 -10.31 -2.14
CA ASP A 30 15.84 -11.44 -1.71
C ASP A 30 16.11 -11.39 -0.19
N THR A 31 16.06 -10.19 0.39
CA THR A 31 16.23 -9.95 1.83
C THR A 31 15.01 -9.24 2.42
N GLU A 32 14.85 -9.28 3.75
CA GLU A 32 13.75 -8.55 4.40
C GLU A 32 13.83 -7.04 4.16
N GLU A 33 15.04 -6.50 4.12
CA GLU A 33 15.31 -5.08 3.89
C GLU A 33 14.93 -4.68 2.46
N GLU A 34 15.35 -5.47 1.48
CA GLU A 34 14.97 -5.27 0.08
C GLU A 34 13.47 -5.41 -0.11
N ALA A 35 12.85 -6.45 0.44
CA ALA A 35 11.41 -6.66 0.36
C ALA A 35 10.63 -5.48 0.96
N MET A 36 11.14 -4.85 2.02
CA MET A 36 10.54 -3.64 2.61
C MET A 36 10.65 -2.43 1.68
N GLU A 37 11.80 -2.20 1.04
CA GLU A 37 11.94 -1.12 0.05
C GLU A 37 11.03 -1.36 -1.16
N MET A 38 11.04 -2.57 -1.70
CA MET A 38 10.19 -2.98 -2.81
C MET A 38 8.70 -2.83 -2.48
N ALA A 39 8.31 -3.10 -1.23
CA ALA A 39 6.93 -2.91 -0.77
C ALA A 39 6.49 -1.45 -0.76
N LYS A 40 7.39 -0.51 -0.42
CA LYS A 40 7.09 0.93 -0.50
C LYS A 40 6.84 1.35 -1.94
N ASP A 41 7.69 0.90 -2.86
CA ASP A 41 7.58 1.24 -4.27
C ASP A 41 6.31 0.64 -4.89
N ALA A 42 6.05 -0.65 -4.65
CA ALA A 42 4.84 -1.31 -5.12
C ALA A 42 3.56 -0.63 -4.60
N LEU A 43 3.57 -0.17 -3.35
CA LEU A 43 2.47 0.59 -2.78
C LEU A 43 2.27 1.92 -3.52
N VAL A 44 3.33 2.68 -3.77
CA VAL A 44 3.25 3.95 -4.53
C VAL A 44 2.71 3.72 -5.95
N THR A 45 3.23 2.70 -6.65
CA THR A 45 2.76 2.34 -8.00
C THR A 45 1.29 1.95 -8.00
N ALA A 46 0.84 1.14 -7.04
CA ALA A 46 -0.56 0.77 -6.91
C ALA A 46 -1.45 2.00 -6.69
N MET A 47 -1.04 2.93 -5.81
CA MET A 47 -1.78 4.18 -5.56
C MET A 47 -1.94 5.03 -6.83
N ASP A 48 -0.89 5.13 -7.65
CA ASP A 48 -0.95 5.88 -8.91
C ASP A 48 -2.02 5.29 -9.86
N PHE A 49 -2.17 3.96 -9.92
CA PHE A 49 -3.29 3.33 -10.66
C PHE A 49 -4.67 3.71 -10.12
N TYR A 50 -4.86 3.81 -8.80
CA TYR A 50 -6.14 4.28 -8.24
C TYR A 50 -6.44 5.72 -8.66
N PHE A 51 -5.44 6.60 -8.60
CA PHE A 51 -5.59 8.01 -9.00
C PHE A 51 -5.90 8.18 -10.48
N GLU A 52 -5.17 7.49 -11.35
CA GLU A 52 -5.37 7.55 -12.81
C GLU A 52 -6.77 7.06 -13.21
N ASN A 53 -7.27 6.02 -12.54
CA ASN A 53 -8.60 5.47 -12.78
C ASN A 53 -9.73 6.20 -12.03
N ARG A 54 -9.43 7.31 -11.33
CA ARG A 54 -10.39 8.07 -10.49
C ARG A 54 -11.10 7.18 -9.46
N ARG A 55 -10.43 6.13 -8.97
CA ARG A 55 -10.91 5.26 -7.90
C ARG A 55 -10.47 5.84 -6.56
N ASN A 56 -11.29 5.65 -5.54
CA ASN A 56 -10.88 5.97 -4.18
C ASN A 56 -9.78 5.01 -3.74
N VAL A 57 -8.70 5.55 -3.19
CA VAL A 57 -7.66 4.78 -2.52
C VAL A 57 -8.24 4.11 -1.27
N PRO A 58 -8.05 2.79 -1.10
CA PRO A 58 -8.41 2.10 0.14
C PRO A 58 -7.70 2.73 1.35
N ALA A 59 -8.44 3.03 2.41
CA ALA A 59 -7.83 3.50 3.65
C ALA A 59 -7.01 2.39 4.32
N PRO A 60 -5.91 2.71 5.02
CA PRO A 60 -5.17 1.71 5.78
C PRO A 60 -6.04 1.05 6.85
N SER A 61 -5.87 -0.26 7.06
CA SER A 61 -6.46 -0.98 8.19
C SER A 61 -5.51 -1.04 9.37
N ALA A 62 -6.02 -1.43 10.55
CA ALA A 62 -5.15 -1.92 11.62
C ALA A 62 -4.33 -3.12 11.13
N ALA A 63 -3.11 -3.25 11.66
CA ALA A 63 -2.28 -4.43 11.41
C ALA A 63 -2.83 -5.64 12.19
N LEU A 64 -2.82 -6.80 11.54
CA LEU A 64 -3.08 -8.09 12.16
C LEU A 64 -1.78 -8.75 12.64
N PRO A 65 -1.86 -9.77 13.53
CA PRO A 65 -0.68 -10.53 13.94
C PRO A 65 0.09 -11.07 12.74
N GLY A 66 1.40 -10.82 12.70
CA GLY A 66 2.29 -11.24 11.61
C GLY A 66 2.45 -10.24 10.47
N GLU A 67 1.61 -9.20 10.41
CA GLU A 67 1.77 -8.13 9.41
C GLU A 67 2.84 -7.13 9.86
N ARG A 68 3.56 -6.58 8.87
CA ARG A 68 4.55 -5.52 9.06
C ARG A 68 4.00 -4.22 8.49
N LEU A 69 4.33 -3.10 9.13
CA LEU A 69 3.87 -1.77 8.70
C LEU A 69 4.82 -1.18 7.66
N VAL A 70 4.33 -1.01 6.45
CA VAL A 70 5.07 -0.35 5.36
C VAL A 70 4.78 1.15 5.42
N PRO A 71 5.81 2.00 5.56
CA PRO A 71 5.63 3.44 5.59
C PRO A 71 5.25 3.98 4.21
N HIS A 72 4.30 4.90 4.17
CA HIS A 72 3.92 5.64 2.98
C HIS A 72 3.76 7.13 3.31
N HIS A 73 4.26 8.00 2.43
CA HIS A 73 4.16 9.44 2.62
C HIS A 73 2.74 9.93 2.31
N PRO A 74 2.11 10.75 3.16
CA PRO A 74 0.77 11.28 2.89
C PRO A 74 0.65 12.21 1.67
N ALA A 75 1.72 12.48 0.92
CA ALA A 75 1.82 13.65 0.03
C ALA A 75 1.07 13.54 -1.30
N ARG A 76 0.41 12.43 -1.60
CA ARG A 76 -0.32 12.28 -2.86
C ARG A 76 -1.73 11.73 -2.72
N ILE A 77 -2.33 11.73 -1.53
CA ILE A 77 -3.80 11.75 -1.50
C ILE A 77 -4.20 13.17 -1.89
N ARG A 78 -4.37 13.42 -3.20
CA ARG A 78 -5.22 14.54 -3.64
C ARG A 78 -6.55 14.29 -2.95
N GLN A 79 -6.77 15.00 -1.85
CA GLN A 79 -8.08 15.06 -1.22
C GLN A 79 -9.06 15.38 -2.35
N GLY A 80 -9.90 14.40 -2.69
CA GLY A 80 -11.28 14.71 -3.00
C GLY A 80 -11.92 15.30 -1.76
N ALA A 81 -11.44 16.47 -1.32
CA ALA A 81 -12.22 17.38 -0.53
C ALA A 81 -13.28 17.91 -1.49
N VAL A 82 -14.31 17.10 -1.70
CA VAL A 82 -15.64 17.63 -1.99
C VAL A 82 -16.12 18.25 -0.68
N THR A 83 -15.47 19.35 -0.30
CA THR A 83 -15.93 20.22 0.76
C THR A 83 -17.07 21.01 0.18
N GLN A 84 -18.27 20.64 0.64
CA GLN A 84 -19.46 21.46 0.76
C GLN A 84 -20.23 21.76 -0.53
N TYR A 85 -21.20 20.89 -0.79
CA TYR A 85 -22.50 21.33 -1.27
C TYR A 85 -23.14 22.18 -0.16
N LEU A 86 -23.22 23.51 -0.34
CA LEU A 86 -24.18 24.34 0.37
C LEU A 86 -25.31 24.67 -0.62
N PRO A 87 -26.54 24.19 -0.40
CA PRO A 87 -27.70 24.75 -1.09
C PRO A 87 -28.15 26.01 -0.34
N GLY A 88 -28.30 27.12 -1.06
CA GLY A 88 -28.85 28.38 -0.55
C GLY A 88 -28.23 29.59 -1.21
#